data_AF-A0A4P5TRN8-F1
#
_entry.id   AF-A0A4P5TRN8-F1
#
_cell.length_a   1.000
_cell.length_b   1.000
_cell.length_c   1.000
_cell.angle_alpha   90.00
_cell.angle_beta   90.00
_cell.angle_gamma   90.00
#
_symmetry.space_group_name_H-M   'P 1'
#
loop_
_entity.id
_entity.type
_entity.pdbx_description
1 polymer ?
#
loop_
_entity_poly.entity_id
_entity_poly.type
_entity_poly.pdbx_seq_one_letter_code
_entity_poly.pdbx_strand_id
1 'polypeptide(L)'
;MGSVYAKTRGISIEELKPKNPGLTYGLTILMTLLFTLFLMANVTGPGQDAAPDGHSYHTFGHGFVHSMIFLFMVLIPVFGTPTLFENKGRNWFLIHIGYWGLPAVAAFGILSMWR
;
A
#
# COMPACT_ATOMS: atom_id res chain seq x y z
N MET A 1 -3.67 -0.96 21.45
CA MET A 1 -4.21 -1.67 20.27
C MET A 1 -3.92 -3.17 20.30
N GLY A 2 -2.69 -3.63 20.62
CA GLY A 2 -2.35 -5.07 20.59
C GLY A 2 -3.24 -6.00 21.42
N SER A 3 -3.62 -5.62 22.66
CA SER A 3 -4.50 -6.43 23.51
C SER A 3 -5.91 -6.59 22.95
N VAL A 4 -6.49 -5.51 22.42
CA VAL A 4 -7.80 -5.53 21.74
C VAL A 4 -7.72 -6.41 20.50
N TYR A 5 -6.65 -6.26 19.71
CA TYR A 5 -6.45 -7.04 18.49
C TYR A 5 -6.32 -8.55 18.77
N ALA A 6 -5.50 -8.94 19.75
CA ALA A 6 -5.37 -10.32 20.20
C ALA A 6 -6.72 -10.90 20.65
N LYS A 7 -7.49 -10.12 21.44
CA LYS A 7 -8.84 -10.50 21.87
C LYS A 7 -9.79 -10.73 20.69
N THR A 8 -9.83 -9.81 19.71
CA THR A 8 -10.71 -9.96 18.53
C THR A 8 -10.36 -11.15 17.65
N ARG A 9 -9.11 -11.59 17.70
CA ARG A 9 -8.58 -12.74 16.97
C ARG A 9 -8.71 -14.07 17.71
N GLY A 10 -9.03 -14.04 19.00
CA GLY A 10 -9.03 -15.23 19.85
C GLY A 10 -7.63 -15.82 20.05
N ILE A 11 -6.58 -15.00 20.00
CA ILE A 11 -5.17 -15.43 20.18
C ILE A 11 -4.56 -14.80 21.44
N SER A 12 -3.48 -15.39 21.94
CA SER A 12 -2.72 -14.82 23.05
C SER A 12 -1.92 -13.58 22.61
N ILE A 13 -1.67 -12.64 23.53
CA ILE A 13 -0.91 -11.41 23.23
C ILE A 13 0.56 -11.71 22.91
N GLU A 14 1.07 -12.83 23.40
CA GLU A 14 2.40 -13.35 23.14
C GLU A 14 2.57 -13.75 21.67
N GLU A 15 1.51 -14.19 20.99
CA GLU A 15 1.53 -14.53 19.56
C GLU A 15 1.75 -13.33 18.65
N LEU A 16 1.46 -12.10 19.15
CA LEU A 16 1.73 -10.86 18.43
C LEU A 16 3.20 -10.42 18.52
N LYS A 17 4.04 -11.10 19.31
CA LYS A 17 5.46 -10.78 19.40
C LYS A 17 6.15 -11.22 18.10
N PRO A 18 6.85 -10.31 17.40
CA PRO A 18 7.54 -10.67 16.17
C PRO A 18 8.69 -11.65 16.43
N LYS A 19 8.80 -12.66 15.57
CA LYS A 19 9.88 -13.67 15.65
C LYS A 19 11.28 -13.06 15.45
N ASN A 20 11.37 -12.03 14.61
CA ASN A 20 12.59 -11.24 14.40
C ASN A 20 12.25 -9.75 14.61
N PRO A 21 12.41 -9.23 15.85
CA PRO A 21 12.03 -7.86 16.17
C PRO A 21 12.79 -6.82 15.35
N GLY A 22 14.11 -7.00 15.17
CA GLY A 22 14.94 -6.04 14.43
C GLY A 22 14.49 -5.88 12.98
N LEU A 23 14.29 -7.00 12.27
CA LEU A 23 13.78 -6.97 10.90
C LEU A 23 12.36 -6.41 10.84
N THR A 24 11.49 -6.84 11.76
CA THR A 24 10.07 -6.43 11.77
C THR A 24 9.94 -4.92 11.95
N TYR A 25 10.62 -4.36 12.95
CA TYR A 25 10.56 -2.92 13.20
C TYR A 25 11.27 -2.12 12.12
N GLY A 26 12.41 -2.60 11.59
CA GLY A 26 13.08 -1.96 10.47
C GLY A 26 12.20 -1.86 9.22
N LEU A 27 11.55 -2.96 8.83
CA LEU A 27 10.61 -2.97 7.72
C LEU A 27 9.35 -2.14 8.01
N THR A 28 8.89 -2.09 9.25
CA THR A 28 7.73 -1.26 9.64
C THR A 28 8.04 0.23 9.50
N ILE A 29 9.24 0.67 9.87
CA ILE A 29 9.69 2.05 9.66
C ILE A 29 9.72 2.36 8.16
N LEU A 30 10.28 1.46 7.34
CA LEU A 30 10.29 1.62 5.89
C LEU A 30 8.87 1.71 5.31
N MET A 31 7.97 0.80 5.70
CA MET A 31 6.57 0.81 5.24
C MET A 31 5.84 2.08 5.65
N THR A 32 6.05 2.55 6.89
CA THR A 32 5.50 3.82 7.38
C THR A 32 6.02 4.99 6.58
N LEU A 33 7.32 5.02 6.27
CA LEU A 33 7.93 6.06 5.45
C LEU A 33 7.33 6.09 4.04
N LEU A 34 7.23 4.94 3.36
CA LEU A 34 6.65 4.84 2.02
C LEU A 34 5.20 5.35 2.00
N PHE A 35 4.38 4.92 2.97
CA PHE A 35 3.00 5.36 3.10
C PHE A 35 2.90 6.87 3.37
N THR A 36 3.74 7.38 4.27
CA THR A 36 3.79 8.81 4.59
C THR A 36 4.23 9.65 3.40
N LEU A 37 5.20 9.18 2.61
CA LEU A 37 5.64 9.87 1.39
C LEU A 37 4.51 9.94 0.36
N PHE A 38 3.71 8.89 0.21
CA PHE A 38 2.52 8.93 -0.64
C PHE A 38 1.50 9.95 -0.13
N LEU A 39 1.19 9.95 1.17
CA LEU A 39 0.26 10.91 1.76
C LEU A 39 0.74 12.36 1.59
N MET A 40 2.03 12.60 1.83
CA MET A 40 2.64 13.91 1.60
C MET A 40 2.52 14.32 0.13
N ALA A 41 2.89 13.44 -0.81
CA ALA A 41 2.77 13.74 -2.24
C ALA A 41 1.31 13.97 -2.68
N ASN A 42 0.35 13.27 -2.07
CA ASN A 42 -1.06 13.41 -2.40
C ASN A 42 -1.68 14.69 -1.84
N VAL A 43 -1.23 15.16 -0.66
CA VAL A 43 -1.81 16.35 0.01
C VAL A 43 -1.05 17.64 -0.33
N THR A 44 0.27 17.56 -0.47
CA THR A 44 1.14 18.74 -0.62
C THR A 44 2.07 18.65 -1.83
N GLY A 45 1.95 17.62 -2.67
CA GLY A 45 2.83 17.42 -3.82
C GLY A 45 2.48 18.32 -5.01
N PRO A 46 3.48 18.75 -5.79
CA PRO A 46 3.25 19.48 -7.04
C PRO A 46 2.60 18.56 -8.09
N GLY A 47 1.80 19.12 -9.00
CA GLY A 47 1.17 18.35 -10.10
C GLY A 47 -0.23 17.79 -9.80
N GLN A 48 -0.96 18.36 -8.83
CA GLN A 48 -2.40 18.09 -8.67
C GLN A 48 -3.27 18.86 -9.68
N ASP A 49 -2.68 19.81 -10.41
CA ASP A 49 -3.35 20.58 -11.45
C ASP A 49 -3.27 19.86 -12.81
N ALA A 50 -4.22 20.16 -13.71
CA ALA A 50 -4.15 19.71 -15.09
C ALA A 50 -2.86 20.23 -15.77
N ALA A 51 -2.30 19.45 -16.70
CA ALA A 51 -1.19 19.92 -17.52
C ALA A 51 -1.56 21.23 -18.24
N PRO A 52 -0.57 22.08 -18.58
CA PRO A 52 -0.83 23.32 -19.31
C PRO A 52 -1.59 23.13 -20.63
N ASP A 53 -1.48 21.94 -21.24
CA ASP A 53 -2.17 21.57 -22.48
C ASP A 53 -3.54 20.90 -22.26
N GLY A 54 -3.95 20.70 -21.00
CA GLY A 54 -5.20 20.04 -20.63
C GLY A 54 -5.30 18.55 -20.96
N HIS A 55 -4.29 17.96 -21.63
CA HIS A 55 -4.42 16.66 -22.28
C HIS A 55 -3.27 15.67 -22.07
N SER A 56 -2.09 16.09 -21.58
CA SER A 56 -0.87 15.27 -21.47
C SER A 56 -0.97 14.01 -20.59
N TYR A 57 -2.08 13.75 -19.90
CA TYR A 57 -2.24 12.64 -18.95
C TYR A 57 -3.41 11.70 -19.26
N HIS A 58 -4.06 11.87 -20.42
CA HIS A 58 -5.25 11.07 -20.77
C HIS A 58 -4.91 9.75 -21.47
N THR A 59 -4.08 8.91 -20.85
CA THR A 59 -3.70 7.61 -21.41
C THR A 59 -3.78 6.51 -20.36
N PHE A 60 -4.09 5.28 -20.80
CA PHE A 60 -4.05 4.12 -19.92
C PHE A 60 -2.65 3.94 -19.28
N GLY A 61 -1.59 4.24 -20.01
CA GLY A 61 -0.21 4.17 -19.53
C GLY A 61 0.08 5.09 -18.34
N HIS A 62 -0.47 6.31 -18.34
CA HIS A 62 -0.36 7.21 -17.19
C HIS A 62 -1.03 6.60 -15.95
N GLY A 63 -2.27 6.13 -16.08
CA GLY A 63 -2.98 5.41 -15.02
C GLY A 63 -2.23 4.17 -14.53
N PHE A 64 -1.63 3.38 -15.43
CA PHE A 64 -0.78 2.25 -15.06
C PHE A 64 0.39 2.68 -14.17
N VAL A 65 1.13 3.74 -14.53
CA VAL A 65 2.25 4.24 -13.71
C VAL A 65 1.76 4.65 -12.31
N HIS A 66 0.65 5.38 -12.22
CA HIS A 66 0.06 5.74 -10.92
C HIS A 66 -0.38 4.52 -10.10
N SER A 67 -0.91 3.48 -10.74
CA SER A 67 -1.26 2.23 -10.07
C SER A 67 -0.03 1.50 -9.50
N MET A 68 1.11 1.54 -10.19
CA MET A 68 2.36 0.96 -9.68
C MET A 68 2.87 1.76 -8.47
N ILE A 69 2.81 3.10 -8.52
CA ILE A 69 3.15 3.96 -7.37
C ILE A 69 2.24 3.61 -6.18
N PHE A 70 0.94 3.49 -6.41
CA PHE A 70 -0.03 3.10 -5.39
C PHE A 70 0.25 1.69 -4.81
N LEU A 71 0.60 0.71 -5.65
CA LEU A 71 0.99 -0.62 -5.21
C LEU A 71 2.17 -0.56 -4.23
N PHE A 72 3.26 0.13 -4.62
CA PHE A 72 4.48 0.19 -3.82
C PHE A 72 4.34 1.02 -2.55
N MET A 73 3.67 2.17 -2.63
CA MET A 73 3.62 3.13 -1.54
C MET A 73 2.40 2.98 -0.64
N VAL A 74 1.36 2.26 -1.08
CA VAL A 74 0.13 2.05 -0.30
C VAL A 74 -0.14 0.58 -0.05
N LEU A 75 -0.33 -0.24 -1.09
CA LEU A 75 -0.74 -1.63 -0.89
C LEU A 75 0.34 -2.46 -0.15
N ILE A 76 1.62 -2.26 -0.47
CA ILE A 76 2.71 -2.94 0.24
C ILE A 76 2.73 -2.57 1.73
N PRO A 77 2.72 -1.29 2.15
CA PRO A 77 2.60 -0.95 3.57
C PRO A 77 1.34 -1.53 4.23
N VAL A 78 0.18 -1.38 3.59
CA VAL A 78 -1.13 -1.81 4.16
C VAL A 78 -1.19 -3.32 4.41
N PHE A 79 -0.68 -4.14 3.49
CA PHE A 79 -0.67 -5.61 3.66
C PHE A 79 0.62 -6.15 4.26
N GLY A 80 1.73 -5.43 4.16
CA GLY A 80 3.03 -5.82 4.66
C GLY A 80 3.11 -5.75 6.18
N THR A 81 2.60 -4.69 6.79
CA THR A 81 2.56 -4.55 8.26
C THR A 81 1.82 -5.72 8.95
N PRO A 82 0.56 -6.06 8.59
CA PRO A 82 -0.10 -7.21 9.21
C PRO A 82 0.61 -8.54 8.89
N THR A 83 1.27 -8.65 7.73
CA THR A 83 2.08 -9.85 7.42
C THR A 83 3.21 -10.04 8.43
N LEU A 84 3.91 -8.97 8.80
CA LEU A 84 5.02 -9.00 9.75
C LEU A 84 4.56 -9.28 11.19
N PHE A 85 3.51 -8.60 11.64
CA PHE A 85 3.06 -8.67 13.05
C PHE A 85 2.15 -9.86 13.35
N GLU A 86 1.46 -10.39 12.35
CA GLU A 86 0.53 -11.51 12.55
C GLU A 86 1.09 -12.84 12.05
N ASN A 87 2.39 -12.88 11.73
CA ASN A 87 3.08 -14.05 11.21
C ASN A 87 2.36 -14.67 10.00
N LYS A 88 1.79 -13.86 9.12
CA LYS A 88 1.16 -14.39 7.89
C LYS A 88 2.24 -14.90 6.94
N GLY A 89 1.90 -15.95 6.19
CA GLY A 89 2.78 -16.48 5.17
C GLY A 89 2.95 -15.52 3.99
N ARG A 90 4.09 -15.60 3.30
CA ARG A 90 4.36 -14.82 2.07
C ARG A 90 3.25 -14.94 1.02
N ASN A 91 2.62 -16.11 0.90
CA ASN A 91 1.52 -16.32 -0.04
C ASN A 91 0.30 -15.47 0.30
N TRP A 92 -0.02 -15.29 1.59
CA TRP A 92 -1.11 -14.42 2.01
C TRP A 92 -0.86 -13.00 1.53
N PHE A 93 0.35 -12.49 1.74
CA PHE A 93 0.76 -11.17 1.26
C PHE A 93 0.63 -11.04 -0.27
N LEU A 94 1.24 -11.96 -1.02
CA LEU A 94 1.23 -11.91 -2.49
C LEU A 94 -0.19 -12.01 -3.08
N ILE A 95 -1.06 -12.84 -2.49
CA ILE A 95 -2.46 -12.94 -2.92
C ILE A 95 -3.20 -11.62 -2.70
N HIS A 96 -3.02 -10.96 -1.55
CA HIS A 96 -3.68 -9.67 -1.29
C HIS A 96 -3.16 -8.57 -2.20
N ILE A 97 -1.84 -8.51 -2.41
CA ILE A 97 -1.23 -7.57 -3.34
C ILE A 97 -1.73 -7.80 -4.77
N GLY A 98 -1.81 -9.04 -5.24
CA GLY A 98 -2.34 -9.36 -6.57
C GLY A 98 -3.83 -9.07 -6.71
N TYR A 99 -4.63 -9.49 -5.72
CA TYR A 99 -6.08 -9.30 -5.72
C TYR A 99 -6.48 -7.83 -5.74
N TRP A 100 -5.78 -6.97 -4.99
CA TRP A 100 -6.06 -5.52 -4.98
C TRP A 100 -5.30 -4.76 -6.07
N GLY A 101 -4.11 -5.23 -6.44
CA GLY A 101 -3.26 -4.59 -7.44
C GLY A 101 -3.79 -4.69 -8.86
N LEU A 102 -4.30 -5.86 -9.28
CA LEU A 102 -4.84 -6.04 -10.63
C LEU A 102 -6.06 -5.13 -10.91
N PRO A 103 -7.08 -5.06 -10.02
CA PRO A 103 -8.15 -4.09 -10.18
C PRO A 103 -7.68 -2.64 -10.11
N ALA A 104 -6.67 -2.32 -9.29
CA ALA A 104 -6.11 -0.97 -9.24
C ALA A 104 -5.49 -0.58 -10.59
N VAL A 105 -4.71 -1.45 -11.23
CA VAL A 105 -4.18 -1.20 -12.58
C VAL A 105 -5.30 -0.89 -13.56
N ALA A 106 -6.34 -1.71 -13.59
CA ALA A 106 -7.49 -1.51 -14.48
C ALA A 106 -8.22 -0.20 -14.19
N ALA A 107 -8.53 0.08 -12.92
CA ALA A 107 -9.28 1.26 -12.50
C ALA A 107 -8.50 2.56 -12.79
N PHE A 108 -7.24 2.66 -12.38
CA PHE A 108 -6.43 3.84 -12.65
C PHE A 108 -6.23 4.05 -14.16
N GLY A 109 -5.97 2.97 -14.91
CA GLY A 109 -5.84 3.03 -16.36
C GLY A 109 -7.09 3.58 -17.06
N ILE A 110 -8.26 3.03 -16.71
CA ILE A 110 -9.56 3.46 -17.28
C ILE A 110 -9.88 4.91 -16.87
N LEU A 111 -9.71 5.27 -15.59
CA LEU A 111 -9.99 6.62 -15.11
C LEU A 111 -9.09 7.67 -15.77
N SER A 112 -7.82 7.31 -16.01
CA SER A 112 -6.87 8.19 -16.68
C SER A 112 -7.20 8.39 -18.14
N MET A 113 -7.62 7.35 -18.87
CA MET A 113 -7.95 7.48 -20.30
C MET A 113 -9.34 8.06 -20.59
N TRP A 114 -10.26 8.04 -19.62
CA TRP A 114 -11.66 8.46 -19.81
C TRP A 114 -11.84 9.98 -19.66
N ARG A 115 -10.97 10.64 -18.90
CA ARG A 115 -11.01 12.10 -18.70
C ARG A 115 -10.48 12.86 -19.91
#